data_AF-A0A377ZEK3-F1
#
_entry.id   AF-A0A377ZEK3-F1
#
_cell.length_a   1.000
_cell.length_b   1.000
_cell.length_c   1.000
_cell.angle_alpha   90.00
_cell.angle_beta   90.00
_cell.angle_gamma   90.00
#
_symmetry.space_group_name_H-M   'P 1'
#
loop_
_entity.id
_entity.type
_entity.pdbx_description
1 polymer ?
#
loop_
_entity_poly.entity_id
_entity_poly.type
_entity_poly.pdbx_seq_one_letter_code
_entity_poly.pdbx_strand_id
1 'polypeptide(L)'
;MDCTVDQAKDKLLALLGKDASPSAKTTPAHIHAGNGNFVADGIRQALMARAGFEDQERDNVYNGMTLREYARMALTERGIGVSSYNPMQMVGLALTHSTSDFGNILLDVANKAILQGWDEAAETFEQWTKKGQLSDFKTAHRVGMGGFPSLRQVREGAEYKYVTTGDKGETIALATYGEIFSITRQAIINDDLNQLTDVPMKMGRAAKATIGDLVYAILTKNPKLSDGKTLFHADHKNLSTGAISVSSLDDARKLMRLQKEGERSLNIRPAFMLVPVALETLANQTIKSASVKGADINAGIINPIQNFADVIAEARLDEADAKAWYLMAAKGTDTIEVAYLNGVDTPYIDQQEGFTTDGIATKVRIDAGVAPLDYRVWLNPAASNHYGSENRRPEGLFLYLKSALRG
;
A
#
# COMPACT_ATOMS: atom_id res chain seq x y z
N MET A 1 84.90 -7.54 12.33
CA MET A 1 83.53 -7.48 11.76
C MET A 1 83.17 -8.89 11.35
N ASP A 2 82.65 -9.69 12.28
CA ASP A 2 82.24 -11.06 11.99
C ASP A 2 80.75 -11.06 11.64
N CYS A 3 80.44 -11.12 10.34
CA CYS A 3 79.08 -11.39 9.88
C CYS A 3 78.93 -12.91 9.81
N THR A 4 78.06 -13.48 10.63
CA THR A 4 77.79 -14.92 10.59
C THR A 4 77.01 -15.28 9.33
N VAL A 5 77.12 -16.54 8.88
CA VAL A 5 76.47 -17.02 7.64
C VAL A 5 74.95 -16.81 7.68
N ASP A 6 74.34 -16.96 8.86
CA ASP A 6 72.90 -16.73 9.05
C ASP A 6 72.54 -15.24 8.91
N GLN A 7 73.35 -14.34 9.46
CA GLN A 7 73.16 -12.89 9.30
C GLN A 7 73.35 -12.44 7.85
N ALA A 8 74.24 -13.07 7.11
CA ALA A 8 74.42 -12.80 5.69
C ALA A 8 73.20 -13.27 4.89
N LYS A 9 72.66 -14.45 5.20
CA LYS A 9 71.48 -15.03 4.56
C LYS A 9 70.23 -14.18 4.77
N ASP A 10 69.99 -13.72 6.00
CA ASP A 10 68.84 -12.86 6.32
C ASP A 10 68.93 -11.50 5.61
N LYS A 11 70.12 -10.92 5.54
CA LYS A 11 70.34 -9.67 4.79
C LYS A 11 70.15 -9.86 3.28
N LEU A 12 70.54 -11.01 2.73
CA LEU A 12 70.34 -11.34 1.32
C LEU A 12 68.87 -11.60 0.99
N LEU A 13 68.15 -12.28 1.88
CA LEU A 13 66.71 -12.52 1.75
C LEU A 13 65.93 -11.19 1.80
N ALA A 14 66.32 -10.27 2.69
CA ALA A 14 65.74 -8.94 2.78
C ALA A 14 66.04 -8.07 1.54
N LEU A 15 67.21 -8.24 0.91
CA LEU A 15 67.54 -7.57 -0.35
C LEU A 15 66.76 -8.15 -1.54
N LEU A 16 66.58 -9.47 -1.60
CA LEU A 16 65.78 -10.15 -2.63
C LEU A 16 64.29 -9.75 -2.59
N GLY A 17 63.76 -9.43 -1.41
CA GLY A 17 62.38 -8.94 -1.25
C GLY A 17 62.20 -7.45 -1.57
N LYS A 18 63.29 -6.68 -1.73
CA LYS A 18 63.22 -5.21 -1.84
C LYS A 18 62.74 -4.72 -3.21
N ASP A 19 62.95 -5.51 -4.26
CA ASP A 19 62.50 -5.24 -5.63
C ASP A 19 61.32 -6.14 -6.07
N ALA A 20 60.88 -7.04 -5.19
CA ALA A 20 59.72 -7.90 -5.44
C ALA A 20 58.43 -7.06 -5.34
N SER A 21 57.88 -6.65 -6.47
CA SER A 21 56.50 -6.16 -6.51
C SER A 21 55.53 -7.35 -6.64
N PRO A 22 54.35 -7.32 -6.01
CA PRO A 22 53.30 -8.29 -6.30
C PRO A 22 53.00 -8.32 -7.81
N SER A 23 52.89 -9.51 -8.41
CA SER A 23 52.61 -9.65 -9.85
C SER A 23 51.22 -9.16 -10.26
N ALA A 24 50.32 -8.95 -9.30
CA ALA A 24 48.97 -8.44 -9.51
C ALA A 24 48.92 -6.91 -9.41
N LYS A 25 49.51 -6.20 -10.39
CA LYS A 25 49.33 -4.73 -10.54
C LYS A 25 48.14 -4.35 -11.43
N THR A 26 47.37 -5.33 -11.91
CA THR A 26 46.30 -5.13 -12.91
C THR A 26 44.88 -5.18 -12.35
N THR A 27 44.69 -5.30 -11.04
CA THR A 27 43.39 -5.00 -10.42
C THR A 27 43.39 -3.51 -10.08
N PRO A 28 42.59 -2.68 -10.76
CA PRO A 28 42.37 -1.32 -10.29
C PRO A 28 41.79 -1.44 -8.87
N ALA A 29 42.54 -0.97 -7.87
CA ALA A 29 42.09 -0.89 -6.51
C ALA A 29 41.09 0.27 -6.38
N HIS A 30 39.88 0.08 -6.92
CA HIS A 30 38.73 0.88 -6.51
C HIS A 30 38.22 0.24 -5.23
N ILE A 31 38.74 0.73 -4.10
CA ILE A 31 38.32 0.32 -2.76
C ILE A 31 36.90 0.87 -2.56
N HIS A 32 35.89 0.08 -2.90
CA HIS A 32 34.57 0.25 -2.31
C HIS A 32 34.70 -0.25 -0.87
N ALA A 33 34.61 0.67 0.10
CA ALA A 33 34.54 0.32 1.51
C ALA A 33 33.17 -0.30 1.80
N GLY A 34 32.98 -1.56 1.40
CA GLY A 34 31.78 -2.35 1.64
C GLY A 34 32.07 -3.84 1.42
N ASN A 35 31.76 -4.67 2.43
CA ASN A 35 31.66 -6.14 2.55
C ASN A 35 32.41 -7.14 1.63
N GLY A 36 33.32 -6.72 0.74
CA GLY A 36 34.09 -7.62 -0.14
C GLY A 36 33.32 -8.16 -1.36
N ASN A 37 32.15 -7.62 -1.71
CA ASN A 37 31.35 -8.07 -2.87
C ASN A 37 31.24 -7.00 -3.99
N PHE A 38 32.40 -6.48 -4.43
CA PHE A 38 32.52 -5.40 -5.43
C PHE A 38 31.73 -5.65 -6.71
N VAL A 39 31.71 -6.90 -7.20
CA VAL A 39 31.03 -7.24 -8.45
C VAL A 39 29.51 -7.18 -8.30
N ALA A 40 28.96 -7.77 -7.23
CA ALA A 40 27.52 -7.73 -7.01
C ALA A 40 27.03 -6.29 -6.76
N ASP A 41 27.75 -5.52 -5.96
CA ASP A 41 27.41 -4.12 -5.67
C ASP A 41 27.52 -3.23 -6.91
N GLY A 42 28.55 -3.44 -7.73
CA GLY A 42 28.74 -2.74 -9.00
C GLY A 42 27.67 -3.11 -10.03
N ILE A 43 27.28 -4.38 -10.13
CA ILE A 43 26.16 -4.80 -10.99
C ILE A 43 24.84 -4.21 -10.50
N ARG A 44 24.57 -4.22 -9.18
CA ARG A 44 23.38 -3.63 -8.58
C ARG A 44 23.28 -2.14 -8.89
N GLN A 45 24.34 -1.39 -8.65
CA GLN A 45 24.39 0.06 -8.93
C GLN A 45 24.17 0.34 -10.42
N ALA A 46 24.86 -0.39 -11.31
CA ALA A 46 24.71 -0.21 -12.74
C ALA A 46 23.28 -0.53 -13.20
N LEU A 47 22.67 -1.59 -12.66
CA LEU A 47 21.30 -1.96 -13.00
C LEU A 47 20.27 -0.98 -12.44
N MET A 48 20.45 -0.47 -11.21
CA MET A 48 19.61 0.58 -10.62
C MET A 48 19.68 1.89 -11.43
N ALA A 49 20.86 2.25 -11.92
CA ALA A 49 21.04 3.40 -12.79
C ALA A 49 20.38 3.20 -14.16
N ARG A 50 20.49 2.00 -14.74
CA ARG A 50 19.79 1.65 -15.99
C ARG A 50 18.27 1.62 -15.82
N ALA A 51 17.77 1.24 -14.64
CA ALA A 51 16.36 1.27 -14.28
C ALA A 51 15.84 2.68 -13.96
N GLY A 52 16.72 3.68 -13.85
CA GLY A 52 16.36 5.07 -13.56
C GLY A 52 16.10 5.39 -12.08
N PHE A 53 16.50 4.50 -11.17
CA PHE A 53 16.29 4.69 -9.73
C PHE A 53 17.48 5.35 -9.01
N GLU A 54 18.68 5.29 -9.59
CA GLU A 54 19.91 5.88 -9.05
C GLU A 54 20.66 6.64 -10.16
N ASP A 55 21.50 7.61 -9.78
CA ASP A 55 22.40 8.25 -10.74
C ASP A 55 23.52 7.30 -11.15
N GLN A 56 23.95 7.39 -12.41
CA GLN A 56 25.04 6.57 -12.92
C GLN A 56 26.39 6.98 -12.30
N GLU A 57 27.02 6.07 -11.56
CA GLU A 57 28.39 6.24 -11.09
C GLU A 57 29.36 6.13 -12.25
N ARG A 58 30.03 7.23 -12.62
CA ARG A 58 30.89 7.30 -13.83
C ARG A 58 32.04 6.29 -13.80
N ASP A 59 32.51 5.93 -12.62
CA ASP A 59 33.65 5.04 -12.41
C ASP A 59 33.25 3.55 -12.37
N ASN A 60 31.94 3.24 -12.43
CA ASN A 60 31.46 1.87 -12.42
C ASN A 60 31.68 1.17 -13.77
N VAL A 61 32.54 0.15 -13.77
CA VAL A 61 32.92 -0.65 -14.95
C VAL A 61 31.76 -1.47 -15.54
N TYR A 62 30.69 -1.68 -14.77
CA TYR A 62 29.53 -2.49 -15.17
C TYR A 62 28.45 -1.68 -15.92
N ASN A 63 28.59 -0.37 -16.05
CA ASN A 63 27.57 0.51 -16.64
C ASN A 63 27.19 0.19 -18.10
N GLY A 64 28.14 -0.30 -18.89
CA GLY A 64 27.92 -0.57 -20.32
C GLY A 64 27.38 -1.96 -20.65
N MET A 65 27.12 -2.79 -19.64
CA MET A 65 26.79 -4.21 -19.84
C MET A 65 25.28 -4.46 -19.91
N THR A 66 24.91 -5.47 -20.69
CA THR A 66 23.54 -6.01 -20.81
C THR A 66 23.22 -6.93 -19.61
N LEU A 67 21.92 -7.21 -19.37
CA LEU A 67 21.47 -8.16 -18.34
C LEU A 67 22.12 -9.54 -18.50
N ARG A 68 22.34 -9.98 -19.74
CA ARG A 68 23.05 -11.24 -20.05
C ARG A 68 24.53 -11.19 -19.65
N GLU A 69 25.18 -10.04 -19.75
CA GLU A 69 26.57 -9.86 -19.32
C GLU A 69 26.67 -9.77 -17.80
N TYR A 70 25.69 -9.15 -17.13
CA TYR A 70 25.57 -9.21 -15.67
C TYR A 70 25.40 -10.64 -15.16
N ALA A 71 24.54 -11.44 -15.79
CA ALA A 71 24.39 -12.86 -15.47
C ALA A 71 25.72 -13.63 -15.62
N ARG A 72 26.49 -13.30 -16.66
CA ARG A 72 27.82 -13.90 -16.89
C ARG A 72 28.80 -13.51 -15.79
N MET A 73 28.88 -12.21 -15.46
CA MET A 73 29.80 -11.70 -14.43
C MET A 73 29.47 -12.28 -13.05
N ALA A 74 28.18 -12.38 -12.71
CA ALA A 74 27.72 -12.97 -11.46
C ALA A 74 28.10 -14.46 -11.29
N LEU A 75 28.26 -15.19 -12.40
CA LEU A 75 28.74 -16.59 -12.39
C LEU A 75 30.27 -16.67 -12.38
N THR A 76 30.95 -15.90 -13.24
CA THR A 76 32.41 -15.98 -13.38
C THR A 76 33.14 -15.51 -12.14
N GLU A 77 32.61 -14.51 -11.44
CA GLU A 77 33.21 -14.01 -10.19
C GLU A 77 33.17 -15.07 -9.07
N ARG A 78 32.17 -15.95 -9.11
CA ARG A 78 32.04 -17.08 -8.18
C ARG A 78 32.84 -18.31 -8.63
N GLY A 79 33.69 -18.17 -9.64
CA GLY A 79 34.55 -19.24 -10.16
C GLY A 79 33.81 -20.28 -11.02
N ILE A 80 32.58 -19.98 -11.45
CA ILE A 80 31.78 -20.91 -12.26
C ILE A 80 32.16 -20.72 -13.73
N GLY A 81 32.63 -21.80 -14.37
CA GLY A 81 33.00 -21.78 -15.78
C GLY A 81 31.76 -21.63 -16.67
N VAL A 82 31.67 -20.52 -17.41
CA VAL A 82 30.52 -20.20 -18.28
C VAL A 82 30.75 -20.53 -19.77
N SER A 83 31.97 -20.91 -20.15
CA SER A 83 32.38 -21.06 -21.56
C SER A 83 31.74 -22.23 -22.29
N SER A 84 31.32 -23.28 -21.56
CA SER A 84 30.67 -24.47 -22.10
C SER A 84 29.15 -24.32 -22.26
N TYR A 85 28.55 -23.25 -21.73
CA TYR A 85 27.10 -23.06 -21.72
C TYR A 85 26.63 -22.16 -22.86
N ASN A 86 25.49 -22.52 -23.46
CA ASN A 86 24.80 -21.59 -24.35
C ASN A 86 24.17 -20.42 -23.54
N PRO A 87 23.81 -19.28 -24.17
CA PRO A 87 23.28 -18.13 -23.45
C PRO A 87 22.06 -18.44 -22.56
N MET A 88 21.19 -19.35 -23.01
CA MET A 88 19.97 -19.75 -22.30
C MET A 88 20.26 -20.61 -21.06
N GLN A 89 21.27 -21.47 -21.13
CA GLN A 89 21.77 -22.28 -20.02
C GLN A 89 22.55 -21.44 -19.02
N MET A 90 23.37 -20.50 -19.51
CA MET A 90 24.13 -19.58 -18.66
C MET A 90 23.20 -18.69 -17.83
N VAL A 91 22.19 -18.07 -18.45
CA VAL A 91 21.22 -17.25 -17.71
C VAL A 91 20.40 -18.11 -16.74
N GLY A 92 19.99 -19.31 -17.14
CA GLY A 92 19.30 -20.23 -16.22
C GLY A 92 20.13 -20.57 -15.00
N LEU A 93 21.41 -20.89 -15.22
CA LEU A 93 22.35 -21.15 -14.13
C LEU A 93 22.54 -19.92 -13.23
N ALA A 94 22.62 -18.72 -13.78
CA ALA A 94 22.74 -17.49 -12.99
C ALA A 94 21.52 -17.21 -12.11
N LEU A 95 20.33 -17.70 -12.48
CA LEU A 95 19.11 -17.52 -11.70
C LEU A 95 18.92 -18.59 -10.61
N THR A 96 19.33 -19.83 -10.88
CA THR A 96 19.05 -20.98 -10.00
C THR A 96 20.25 -21.44 -9.18
N HIS A 97 21.45 -20.92 -9.45
CA HIS A 97 22.63 -21.33 -8.71
C HIS A 97 22.69 -20.57 -7.38
N SER A 98 22.67 -21.29 -6.26
CA SER A 98 22.61 -20.72 -4.90
C SER A 98 23.76 -19.77 -4.55
N THR A 99 24.89 -19.83 -5.28
CA THR A 99 26.02 -18.92 -5.09
C THR A 99 25.97 -17.68 -5.99
N SER A 100 25.03 -17.59 -6.93
CA SER A 100 24.87 -16.44 -7.81
C SER A 100 24.05 -15.35 -7.13
N ASP A 101 24.59 -14.13 -7.07
CA ASP A 101 23.89 -12.96 -6.53
C ASP A 101 22.92 -12.33 -7.55
N PHE A 102 22.91 -12.82 -8.80
CA PHE A 102 22.17 -12.20 -9.89
C PHE A 102 20.67 -12.13 -9.62
N GLY A 103 20.06 -13.22 -9.13
CA GLY A 103 18.64 -13.24 -8.77
C GLY A 103 18.28 -12.20 -7.69
N ASN A 104 19.13 -12.04 -6.67
CA ASN A 104 18.93 -11.06 -5.60
C ASN A 104 19.05 -9.62 -6.12
N ILE A 105 19.99 -9.36 -7.04
CA ILE A 105 20.14 -8.03 -7.65
C ILE A 105 18.89 -7.67 -8.48
N LEU A 106 18.35 -8.63 -9.24
CA LEU A 106 17.10 -8.41 -9.97
C LEU A 106 15.91 -8.14 -9.02
N LEU A 107 15.90 -8.79 -7.85
CA LEU A 107 14.89 -8.55 -6.81
C LEU A 107 15.01 -7.13 -6.25
N ASP A 108 16.21 -6.65 -5.93
CA ASP A 108 16.38 -5.31 -5.35
C ASP A 108 15.78 -4.24 -6.26
N VAL A 109 16.00 -4.36 -7.57
CA VAL A 109 15.43 -3.45 -8.58
C VAL A 109 13.92 -3.59 -8.66
N ALA A 110 13.39 -4.81 -8.68
CA ALA A 110 11.94 -5.05 -8.68
C ALA A 110 11.26 -4.53 -7.40
N ASN A 111 11.92 -4.66 -6.25
CA ASN A 111 11.45 -4.14 -4.96
C ASN A 111 11.39 -2.62 -4.99
N LYS A 112 12.46 -1.97 -5.47
CA LYS A 112 12.49 -0.52 -5.63
C LYS A 112 11.37 -0.04 -6.57
N ALA A 113 11.15 -0.75 -7.67
CA ALA A 113 10.07 -0.46 -8.61
C ALA A 113 8.67 -0.61 -7.98
N ILE A 114 8.43 -1.66 -7.19
CA ILE A 114 7.17 -1.87 -6.45
C ILE A 114 6.92 -0.73 -5.46
N LEU A 115 7.93 -0.38 -4.66
CA LEU A 115 7.82 0.69 -3.68
C LEU A 115 7.58 2.04 -4.35
N GLN A 116 8.26 2.33 -5.47
CA GLN A 116 7.98 3.53 -6.23
C GLN A 116 6.55 3.54 -6.78
N GLY A 117 6.08 2.41 -7.33
CA GLY A 117 4.68 2.28 -7.76
C GLY A 117 3.69 2.49 -6.62
N TRP A 118 3.99 1.97 -5.44
CA TRP A 118 3.20 2.16 -4.23
C TRP A 118 3.15 3.63 -3.77
N ASP A 119 4.30 4.31 -3.74
CA ASP A 119 4.42 5.70 -3.29
C ASP A 119 3.79 6.68 -4.29
N GLU A 120 3.92 6.42 -5.59
CA GLU A 120 3.31 7.24 -6.65
C GLU A 120 1.80 7.06 -6.77
N ALA A 121 1.25 5.94 -6.27
CA ALA A 121 -0.18 5.74 -6.21
C ALA A 121 -0.79 6.67 -5.14
N ALA A 122 -1.22 7.85 -5.58
CA ALA A 122 -1.99 8.76 -4.74
C ALA A 122 -3.42 8.24 -4.62
N GLU A 123 -3.78 7.79 -3.41
CA GLU A 123 -5.12 7.30 -3.08
C GLU A 123 -5.76 8.21 -2.03
N THR A 124 -7.07 8.42 -2.16
CA THR A 124 -7.83 9.37 -1.34
C THR A 124 -8.17 8.80 0.04
N PHE A 125 -8.26 7.48 0.18
CA PHE A 125 -8.69 6.83 1.42
C PHE A 125 -7.75 7.12 2.61
N GLU A 126 -6.46 7.34 2.36
CA GLU A 126 -5.47 7.60 3.41
C GLU A 126 -5.72 8.93 4.13
N GLN A 127 -6.44 9.86 3.51
CA GLN A 127 -6.71 11.19 4.06
C GLN A 127 -7.71 11.15 5.22
N TRP A 128 -8.62 10.17 5.22
CA TRP A 128 -9.78 10.15 6.10
C TRP A 128 -9.97 8.85 6.89
N THR A 129 -9.36 7.74 6.44
CA THR A 129 -9.38 6.46 7.18
C THR A 129 -8.43 6.47 8.38
N LYS A 130 -8.73 5.63 9.37
CA LYS A 130 -7.86 5.39 10.53
C LYS A 130 -6.91 4.23 10.20
N LYS A 131 -5.61 4.45 10.37
CA LYS A 131 -4.62 3.36 10.26
C LYS A 131 -4.64 2.52 11.54
N GLY A 132 -4.81 1.22 11.37
CA GLY A 132 -4.81 0.22 12.44
C GLY A 132 -3.73 -0.83 12.25
N GLN A 133 -3.60 -1.71 13.24
CA GLN A 133 -2.69 -2.86 13.18
C GLN A 133 -3.32 -4.10 13.81
N LEU A 134 -3.01 -5.26 13.25
CA LEU A 134 -3.40 -6.57 13.77
C LEU A 134 -2.17 -7.46 13.83
N SER A 135 -2.03 -8.22 14.91
CA SER A 135 -0.90 -9.14 15.10
C SER A 135 -1.09 -10.48 14.40
N ASP A 136 -2.34 -10.85 14.09
CA ASP A 136 -2.70 -12.11 13.46
C ASP A 136 -3.91 -11.99 12.52
N PHE A 137 -4.24 -13.08 11.83
CA PHE A 137 -5.38 -13.18 10.91
C PHE A 137 -6.69 -13.58 11.60
N LYS A 138 -6.73 -13.65 12.95
CA LYS A 138 -7.97 -13.97 13.65
C LYS A 138 -8.89 -12.76 13.59
N THR A 139 -10.19 -13.03 13.61
CA THR A 139 -11.18 -11.98 13.78
C THR A 139 -10.94 -11.28 15.10
N ALA A 140 -10.59 -10.00 15.03
CA ALA A 140 -10.44 -9.13 16.19
C ALA A 140 -11.71 -8.30 16.39
N HIS A 141 -11.98 -7.93 17.64
CA HIS A 141 -13.09 -7.05 18.00
C HIS A 141 -12.54 -5.67 18.36
N ARG A 142 -13.03 -4.63 17.67
CA ARG A 142 -12.68 -3.23 17.91
C ARG A 142 -13.78 -2.57 18.71
N VAL A 143 -13.50 -2.28 19.98
CA VAL A 143 -14.40 -1.50 20.82
C VAL A 143 -14.35 -0.05 20.33
N GLY A 144 -15.47 0.44 19.82
CA GLY A 144 -15.59 1.82 19.35
C GLY A 144 -15.56 2.86 20.48
N MET A 145 -15.62 4.14 20.11
CA MET A 145 -15.55 5.36 20.93
C MET A 145 -16.49 5.41 22.15
N GLY A 146 -17.41 4.46 22.25
CA GLY A 146 -18.61 4.54 23.05
C GLY A 146 -18.55 4.06 24.51
N GLY A 147 -17.35 3.80 25.02
CA GLY A 147 -17.22 2.98 26.21
C GLY A 147 -17.60 3.65 27.55
N PHE A 148 -17.62 4.98 27.65
CA PHE A 148 -17.61 5.64 28.96
C PHE A 148 -18.86 6.48 29.27
N PRO A 149 -19.73 6.05 30.22
CA PRO A 149 -20.82 6.88 30.71
C PRO A 149 -20.28 8.12 31.46
N SER A 150 -21.13 9.14 31.62
CA SER A 150 -20.76 10.37 32.31
C SER A 150 -20.13 10.09 33.68
N LEU A 151 -19.02 10.78 33.97
CA LEU A 151 -18.40 10.73 35.29
C LEU A 151 -19.42 11.18 36.33
N ARG A 152 -19.64 10.33 37.34
CA ARG A 152 -20.54 10.66 38.45
C ARG A 152 -19.88 11.74 39.29
N GLN A 153 -20.65 12.75 39.69
CA GLN A 153 -20.19 13.72 40.66
C GLN A 153 -19.93 13.01 41.98
N VAL A 154 -18.68 12.99 42.42
CA VAL A 154 -18.28 12.46 43.73
C VAL A 154 -18.39 13.61 44.73
N ARG A 155 -19.24 13.45 45.74
CA ARG A 155 -19.28 14.39 46.88
C ARG A 155 -18.04 14.19 47.73
N GLU A 156 -17.57 15.24 48.41
CA GLU A 156 -16.44 15.15 49.32
C GLU A 156 -16.69 14.05 50.37
N GLY A 157 -15.80 13.05 50.43
CA GLY A 157 -15.92 11.87 51.30
C GLY A 157 -16.66 10.66 50.72
N ALA A 158 -17.19 10.72 49.49
CA ALA A 158 -17.83 9.58 48.84
C ALA A 158 -16.83 8.70 48.05
N GLU A 159 -17.08 7.40 48.03
CA GLU A 159 -16.26 6.45 47.27
C GLU A 159 -16.56 6.52 45.76
N TYR A 160 -15.51 6.40 44.94
CA TYR A 160 -15.62 6.28 43.49
C TYR A 160 -16.28 4.96 43.12
N LYS A 161 -17.33 5.00 42.31
CA LYS A 161 -18.01 3.79 41.82
C LYS A 161 -17.35 3.28 40.54
N TYR A 162 -17.14 1.97 40.48
CA TYR A 162 -16.76 1.29 39.25
C TYR A 162 -17.83 1.49 38.17
N VAL A 163 -17.36 1.69 36.95
CA VAL A 163 -18.17 1.82 35.75
C VAL A 163 -17.90 0.60 34.88
N THR A 164 -18.96 -0.07 34.43
CA THR A 164 -18.87 -1.14 33.45
C THR A 164 -19.04 -0.55 32.05
N THR A 165 -18.02 -0.72 31.22
CA THR A 165 -18.07 -0.41 29.79
C THR A 165 -18.75 -1.57 29.05
N GLY A 166 -19.67 -1.28 28.13
CA GLY A 166 -20.26 -2.31 27.28
C GLY A 166 -19.38 -2.59 26.07
N ASP A 167 -18.99 -3.86 25.86
CA ASP A 167 -18.24 -4.31 24.69
C ASP A 167 -19.15 -4.39 23.45
N LYS A 168 -19.32 -3.27 22.76
CA LYS A 168 -19.85 -3.26 21.39
C LYS A 168 -18.68 -3.16 20.43
N GLY A 169 -18.16 -4.33 20.06
CA GLY A 169 -16.98 -4.45 19.21
C GLY A 169 -17.33 -4.78 17.77
N GLU A 170 -16.90 -3.94 16.82
CA GLU A 170 -16.96 -4.29 15.40
C GLU A 170 -15.87 -5.30 15.05
N THR A 171 -16.18 -6.23 14.14
CA THR A 171 -15.25 -7.28 13.74
C THR A 171 -14.37 -6.83 12.59
N ILE A 172 -13.08 -7.11 12.70
CA ILE A 172 -12.10 -6.89 11.63
C ILE A 172 -11.23 -8.13 11.48
N ALA A 173 -10.96 -8.52 10.23
CA ALA A 173 -10.08 -9.62 9.90
C ALA A 173 -9.16 -9.21 8.74
N LEU A 174 -7.91 -9.65 8.80
CA LEU A 174 -6.96 -9.47 7.71
C LEU A 174 -7.25 -10.47 6.59
N ALA A 175 -7.03 -10.04 5.35
CA ALA A 175 -6.92 -10.91 4.20
C ALA A 175 -5.61 -10.61 3.45
N THR A 176 -5.04 -11.65 2.84
CA THR A 176 -3.84 -11.52 2.01
C THR A 176 -4.25 -11.33 0.56
N TYR A 177 -3.77 -10.23 -0.04
CA TYR A 177 -3.93 -9.94 -1.45
C TYR A 177 -2.56 -10.02 -2.12
N GLY A 178 -2.43 -10.79 -3.18
CA GLY A 178 -1.14 -10.92 -3.84
C GLY A 178 -1.22 -11.67 -5.16
N GLU A 179 -0.24 -11.40 -6.00
CA GLU A 179 -0.09 -11.97 -7.33
C GLU A 179 1.37 -12.36 -7.55
N ILE A 180 1.58 -13.33 -8.44
CA ILE A 180 2.92 -13.81 -8.82
C ILE A 180 3.22 -13.30 -10.22
N PHE A 181 4.41 -12.73 -10.39
CA PHE A 181 4.98 -12.47 -11.71
C PHE A 181 6.30 -13.23 -11.86
N SER A 182 6.65 -13.59 -13.09
CA SER A 182 7.90 -14.29 -13.37
C SER A 182 8.78 -13.49 -14.32
N ILE A 183 10.07 -13.41 -14.00
CA ILE A 183 11.08 -12.88 -14.90
C ILE A 183 11.65 -14.07 -15.67
N THR A 184 11.32 -14.13 -16.96
CA THR A 184 11.71 -15.24 -17.83
C THR A 184 13.15 -15.12 -18.30
N ARG A 185 13.82 -16.25 -18.58
CA ARG A 185 15.17 -16.24 -19.18
C ARG A 185 15.20 -15.49 -20.51
N GLN A 186 14.12 -15.55 -21.27
CA GLN A 186 13.96 -14.85 -22.54
C GLN A 186 14.01 -13.32 -22.34
N ALA A 187 13.35 -12.79 -21.31
CA ALA A 187 13.38 -11.36 -20.98
C ALA A 187 14.80 -10.88 -20.67
N ILE A 188 15.57 -11.66 -19.92
CA ILE A 188 16.97 -11.35 -19.56
C ILE A 188 17.88 -11.39 -20.80
N ILE A 189 17.69 -12.37 -21.69
CA ILE A 189 18.47 -12.47 -22.93
C ILE A 189 18.16 -11.32 -23.88
N ASN A 190 16.90 -10.90 -23.92
CA ASN A 190 16.43 -9.78 -24.72
C ASN A 190 16.72 -8.41 -24.08
N ASP A 191 17.36 -8.39 -22.90
CA ASP A 191 17.66 -7.18 -22.14
C ASP A 191 16.41 -6.32 -21.85
N ASP A 192 15.26 -6.98 -21.64
CA ASP A 192 13.95 -6.35 -21.41
C ASP A 192 13.83 -5.83 -19.97
N LEU A 193 14.38 -4.63 -19.75
CA LEU A 193 14.31 -3.94 -18.46
C LEU A 193 12.88 -3.60 -18.05
N ASN A 194 11.95 -3.43 -19.00
CA ASN A 194 10.57 -3.05 -18.68
C ASN A 194 9.85 -4.15 -17.90
N GLN A 195 10.18 -5.43 -18.12
CA GLN A 195 9.64 -6.51 -17.28
C GLN A 195 10.17 -6.46 -15.84
N LEU A 196 11.31 -5.82 -15.62
CA LEU A 196 11.94 -5.65 -14.31
C LEU A 196 11.50 -4.39 -13.58
N THR A 197 11.04 -3.36 -14.32
CA THR A 197 10.65 -2.05 -13.77
C THR A 197 9.15 -1.80 -13.87
N ASP A 198 8.57 -1.81 -15.08
CA ASP A 198 7.18 -1.42 -15.31
C ASP A 198 6.18 -2.41 -14.69
N VAL A 199 6.42 -3.72 -14.81
CA VAL A 199 5.51 -4.74 -14.27
C VAL A 199 5.47 -4.65 -12.75
N PRO A 200 6.60 -4.67 -12.02
CA PRO A 200 6.58 -4.55 -10.56
C PRO A 200 6.02 -3.19 -10.10
N MET A 201 6.30 -2.09 -10.82
CA MET A 201 5.72 -0.78 -10.52
C MET A 201 4.20 -0.76 -10.63
N LYS A 202 3.64 -1.36 -11.70
CA LYS A 202 2.19 -1.49 -11.86
C LYS A 202 1.57 -2.36 -10.76
N MET A 203 2.26 -3.41 -10.31
CA MET A 203 1.81 -4.23 -9.19
C MET A 203 1.80 -3.45 -7.86
N GLY A 204 2.80 -2.62 -7.60
CA GLY A 204 2.81 -1.71 -6.45
C GLY A 204 1.61 -0.77 -6.43
N ARG A 205 1.29 -0.16 -7.59
CA ARG A 205 0.10 0.68 -7.76
C ARG A 205 -1.20 -0.11 -7.53
N ALA A 206 -1.30 -1.31 -8.12
CA ALA A 206 -2.47 -2.16 -7.98
C ALA A 206 -2.70 -2.64 -6.54
N ALA A 207 -1.64 -2.90 -5.79
CA ALA A 207 -1.74 -3.28 -4.38
C ALA A 207 -2.41 -2.17 -3.55
N LYS A 208 -2.02 -0.91 -3.77
CA LYS A 208 -2.62 0.23 -3.07
C LYS A 208 -4.06 0.48 -3.52
N ALA A 209 -4.31 0.37 -4.82
CA ALA A 209 -5.65 0.48 -5.39
C ALA A 209 -6.61 -0.59 -4.84
N THR A 210 -6.13 -1.82 -4.61
CA THR A 210 -6.94 -2.89 -4.01
C THR A 210 -7.42 -2.51 -2.61
N ILE A 211 -6.58 -1.85 -1.80
CA ILE A 211 -7.00 -1.35 -0.48
C ILE A 211 -8.04 -0.24 -0.64
N GLY A 212 -7.84 0.68 -1.58
CA GLY A 212 -8.84 1.71 -1.91
C GLY A 212 -10.19 1.10 -2.30
N ASP A 213 -10.20 0.07 -3.16
CA ASP A 213 -11.39 -0.65 -3.56
C ASP A 213 -12.12 -1.26 -2.35
N LEU A 214 -11.38 -1.86 -1.40
CA LEU A 214 -11.96 -2.44 -0.19
C LEU A 214 -12.58 -1.37 0.73
N VAL A 215 -11.93 -0.21 0.86
CA VAL A 215 -12.45 0.91 1.65
C VAL A 215 -13.73 1.47 1.04
N TYR A 216 -13.72 1.78 -0.26
CA TYR A 216 -14.90 2.32 -0.94
C TYR A 216 -16.01 1.28 -1.09
N ALA A 217 -15.68 -0.02 -1.10
CA ALA A 217 -16.66 -1.10 -1.04
C ALA A 217 -17.50 -1.08 0.24
N ILE A 218 -16.98 -0.58 1.38
CA ILE A 218 -17.79 -0.44 2.60
C ILE A 218 -18.90 0.60 2.41
N LEU A 219 -18.59 1.72 1.75
CA LEU A 219 -19.56 2.79 1.52
C LEU A 219 -20.62 2.40 0.50
N THR A 220 -20.23 1.67 -0.54
CA THR A 220 -21.10 1.29 -1.65
C THR A 220 -21.92 0.02 -1.37
N LYS A 221 -21.34 -1.00 -0.71
CA LYS A 221 -22.06 -2.23 -0.33
C LYS A 221 -22.87 -2.11 0.95
N ASN A 222 -22.55 -1.13 1.80
CA ASN A 222 -23.23 -0.86 3.07
C ASN A 222 -23.38 -2.12 3.96
N PRO A 223 -22.26 -2.69 4.45
CA PRO A 223 -22.27 -3.95 5.20
C PRO A 223 -23.01 -3.83 6.54
N LYS A 224 -23.42 -4.98 7.09
CA LYS A 224 -24.03 -5.06 8.42
C LYS A 224 -22.96 -4.91 9.52
N LEU A 225 -23.29 -4.16 10.55
CA LEU A 225 -22.50 -3.99 11.76
C LEU A 225 -22.85 -5.07 12.81
N SER A 226 -22.15 -5.04 13.93
CA SER A 226 -22.33 -5.96 15.06
C SER A 226 -23.77 -5.99 15.65
N ASP A 227 -24.56 -4.94 15.42
CA ASP A 227 -25.96 -4.85 15.83
C ASP A 227 -26.97 -5.45 14.82
N GLY A 228 -26.47 -6.01 13.72
CA GLY A 228 -27.26 -6.65 12.67
C GLY A 228 -27.86 -5.68 11.64
N LYS A 229 -27.63 -4.37 11.78
CA LYS A 229 -28.11 -3.33 10.86
C LYS A 229 -26.99 -2.88 9.94
N THR A 230 -27.35 -2.41 8.75
CA THR A 230 -26.38 -1.88 7.79
C THR A 230 -25.74 -0.58 8.30
N LEU A 231 -24.50 -0.29 7.88
CA LEU A 231 -23.77 0.92 8.27
C LEU A 231 -24.65 2.17 8.17
N PHE A 232 -25.27 2.39 7.01
CA PHE A 232 -26.31 3.40 6.79
C PHE A 232 -27.69 2.78 6.99
N HIS A 233 -28.44 3.25 7.99
CA HIS A 233 -29.78 2.76 8.31
C HIS A 233 -30.62 3.84 9.02
N ALA A 234 -31.95 3.80 8.88
CA ALA A 234 -32.84 4.79 9.48
C ALA A 234 -32.72 4.82 11.02
N ASP A 235 -32.60 3.65 11.66
CA ASP A 235 -32.42 3.53 13.10
C ASP A 235 -31.08 4.06 13.61
N HIS A 236 -30.06 4.12 12.75
CA HIS A 236 -28.76 4.73 13.05
C HIS A 236 -28.83 6.25 12.97
N LYS A 237 -29.95 6.82 12.49
CA LYS A 237 -30.16 8.26 12.28
C LYS A 237 -29.03 8.89 11.46
N ASN A 238 -28.45 8.11 10.56
CA ASN A 238 -27.35 8.51 9.69
C ASN A 238 -27.73 8.54 8.20
N LEU A 239 -29.04 8.55 7.93
CA LEU A 239 -29.60 8.79 6.62
C LEU A 239 -30.20 10.18 6.58
N SER A 240 -29.97 10.88 5.47
CA SER A 240 -30.70 12.10 5.13
C SER A 240 -31.20 12.01 3.70
N THR A 241 -31.91 13.03 3.24
CA THR A 241 -32.45 13.07 1.89
C THR A 241 -32.14 14.43 1.27
N GLY A 242 -31.85 14.43 -0.04
CA GLY A 242 -31.75 15.66 -0.82
C GLY A 242 -30.42 15.76 -1.58
N ALA A 243 -30.49 16.47 -2.71
CA ALA A 243 -29.30 16.84 -3.47
C ALA A 243 -28.41 17.82 -2.67
N ILE A 244 -27.19 18.03 -3.12
CA ILE A 244 -26.25 18.98 -2.51
C ILE A 244 -26.82 20.39 -2.57
N SER A 245 -27.10 20.96 -1.39
CA SER A 245 -27.60 22.33 -1.20
C SER A 245 -27.20 22.80 0.19
N VAL A 246 -27.26 24.12 0.45
CA VAL A 246 -26.94 24.67 1.77
C VAL A 246 -27.85 24.10 2.86
N SER A 247 -29.15 23.95 2.58
CA SER A 247 -30.11 23.39 3.53
C SER A 247 -29.88 21.91 3.81
N SER A 248 -29.67 21.09 2.77
CA SER A 248 -29.45 19.65 2.96
C SER A 248 -28.14 19.36 3.69
N LEU A 249 -27.09 20.14 3.42
CA LEU A 249 -25.81 20.04 4.14
C LEU A 249 -25.91 20.51 5.60
N ASP A 250 -26.72 21.52 5.90
CA ASP A 250 -26.95 21.96 7.28
C ASP A 250 -27.76 20.94 8.08
N ASP A 251 -28.80 20.36 7.50
CA ASP A 251 -29.57 19.27 8.11
C ASP A 251 -28.70 18.04 8.37
N ALA A 252 -27.87 17.68 7.39
CA ALA A 252 -26.88 16.62 7.47
C ALA A 252 -25.86 16.86 8.60
N ARG A 253 -25.30 18.08 8.68
CA ARG A 253 -24.41 18.53 9.76
C ARG A 253 -25.10 18.43 11.13
N LYS A 254 -26.37 18.83 11.21
CA LYS A 254 -27.16 18.75 12.44
C LYS A 254 -27.38 17.31 12.88
N LEU A 255 -27.70 16.40 11.96
CA LEU A 255 -27.87 14.97 12.26
C LEU A 255 -26.61 14.37 12.88
N MET A 256 -25.44 14.63 12.29
CA MET A 256 -24.16 14.15 12.85
C MET A 256 -23.89 14.71 14.25
N ARG A 257 -24.16 16.01 14.48
CA ARG A 257 -23.95 16.63 15.79
C ARG A 257 -24.92 16.15 16.87
N LEU A 258 -26.12 15.75 16.47
CA LEU A 258 -27.16 15.24 17.36
C LEU A 258 -27.07 13.73 17.59
N GLN A 259 -26.04 13.06 17.05
CA GLN A 259 -25.78 11.66 17.38
C GLN A 259 -25.57 11.49 18.89
N LYS A 260 -26.21 10.45 19.42
CA LYS A 260 -26.22 10.15 20.85
C LYS A 260 -25.68 8.76 21.12
N GLU A 261 -25.19 8.63 22.33
CA GLU A 261 -24.90 7.36 22.96
C GLU A 261 -25.58 7.30 24.32
N GLY A 262 -26.62 6.48 24.42
CA GLY A 262 -27.56 6.55 25.54
C GLY A 262 -28.09 7.98 25.68
N GLU A 263 -27.87 8.57 26.86
CA GLU A 263 -28.28 9.94 27.16
C GLU A 263 -27.27 11.01 26.72
N ARG A 264 -26.04 10.63 26.35
CA ARG A 264 -24.96 11.56 26.01
C ARG A 264 -25.03 11.98 24.56
N SER A 265 -24.91 13.28 24.29
CA SER A 265 -24.70 13.79 22.93
C SER A 265 -23.22 13.77 22.59
N LEU A 266 -22.87 13.20 21.42
CA LEU A 266 -21.49 13.04 20.99
C LEU A 266 -20.93 14.30 20.29
N ASN A 267 -21.80 15.18 19.77
CA ASN A 267 -21.43 16.43 19.11
C ASN A 267 -20.35 16.24 18.02
N ILE A 268 -20.52 15.19 17.22
CA ILE A 268 -19.59 14.84 16.14
C ILE A 268 -19.68 15.91 15.05
N ARG A 269 -18.54 16.50 14.70
CA ARG A 269 -18.45 17.50 13.63
C ARG A 269 -18.06 16.82 12.32
N PRO A 270 -18.75 17.10 11.21
CA PRO A 270 -18.27 16.72 9.88
C PRO A 270 -16.92 17.39 9.61
N ALA A 271 -16.04 16.69 8.90
CA ALA A 271 -14.74 17.20 8.49
C ALA A 271 -14.44 16.88 7.02
N PHE A 272 -14.96 15.76 6.49
CA PHE A 272 -14.81 15.41 5.09
C PHE A 272 -16.17 15.17 4.44
N MET A 273 -16.28 15.54 3.17
CA MET A 273 -17.40 15.23 2.30
C MET A 273 -16.88 14.38 1.13
N LEU A 274 -17.32 13.13 1.04
CA LEU A 274 -16.97 12.25 -0.07
C LEU A 274 -18.04 12.40 -1.15
N VAL A 275 -17.61 12.66 -2.38
CA VAL A 275 -18.50 12.86 -3.53
C VAL A 275 -18.01 12.13 -4.77
N PRO A 276 -18.90 11.75 -5.68
CA PRO A 276 -18.56 11.39 -7.05
C PRO A 276 -17.95 12.60 -7.75
N VAL A 277 -17.05 12.36 -8.71
CA VAL A 277 -16.38 13.39 -9.51
C VAL A 277 -17.41 14.28 -10.21
N ALA A 278 -18.54 13.72 -10.65
CA ALA A 278 -19.63 14.49 -11.26
C ALA A 278 -20.19 15.60 -10.34
N LEU A 279 -20.11 15.43 -9.02
CA LEU A 279 -20.66 16.36 -8.02
C LEU A 279 -19.59 17.27 -7.39
N GLU A 280 -18.31 17.06 -7.68
CA GLU A 280 -17.20 17.79 -7.06
C GLU A 280 -17.35 19.31 -7.20
N THR A 281 -17.64 19.79 -8.41
CA THR A 281 -17.79 21.23 -8.68
C THR A 281 -18.96 21.81 -7.88
N LEU A 282 -20.08 21.08 -7.80
CA LEU A 282 -21.26 21.51 -7.06
C LEU A 282 -20.99 21.54 -5.54
N ALA A 283 -20.31 20.52 -5.01
CA ALA A 283 -19.91 20.43 -3.62
C ALA A 283 -18.96 21.56 -3.23
N ASN A 284 -17.90 21.76 -4.01
CA ASN A 284 -16.92 22.83 -3.79
C ASN A 284 -17.57 24.22 -3.85
N GLN A 285 -18.43 24.48 -4.82
CA GLN A 285 -19.17 25.75 -4.89
C GLN A 285 -20.05 25.96 -3.65
N THR A 286 -20.72 24.92 -3.18
CA THR A 286 -21.68 25.03 -2.06
C THR A 286 -20.95 25.22 -0.71
N ILE A 287 -19.81 24.57 -0.51
CA ILE A 287 -19.05 24.60 0.75
C ILE A 287 -18.07 25.79 0.81
N LYS A 288 -17.39 26.12 -0.29
CA LYS A 288 -16.33 27.14 -0.27
C LYS A 288 -16.85 28.55 -0.53
N SER A 289 -18.05 28.69 -1.13
CA SER A 289 -18.63 30.00 -1.40
C SER A 289 -18.89 30.78 -0.11
N ALA A 290 -18.50 32.06 -0.11
CA ALA A 290 -18.77 32.99 0.98
C ALA A 290 -20.26 33.36 1.11
N SER A 291 -21.01 33.23 0.01
CA SER A 291 -22.45 33.53 -0.06
C SER A 291 -23.24 32.38 -0.64
N VAL A 292 -24.54 32.32 -0.33
CA VAL A 292 -25.43 31.26 -0.81
C VAL A 292 -25.65 31.38 -2.33
N LYS A 293 -25.44 30.29 -3.08
CA LYS A 293 -25.67 30.22 -4.53
C LYS A 293 -27.13 30.54 -4.87
N GLY A 294 -27.37 31.50 -5.77
CA GLY A 294 -28.70 31.97 -6.16
C GLY A 294 -29.27 33.09 -5.28
N ALA A 295 -28.53 33.56 -4.27
CA ALA A 295 -28.83 34.79 -3.54
C ALA A 295 -28.33 36.03 -4.31
N ASP A 296 -28.66 36.15 -5.59
CA ASP A 296 -28.24 37.27 -6.47
C ASP A 296 -28.88 38.63 -6.08
N ILE A 297 -29.63 38.66 -4.96
CA ILE A 297 -30.32 39.84 -4.45
C ILE A 297 -29.58 40.45 -3.24
N ASN A 298 -28.68 39.72 -2.55
CA ASN A 298 -27.98 40.23 -1.36
C ASN A 298 -26.59 39.61 -1.17
N ALA A 299 -25.54 40.31 -1.66
CA ALA A 299 -24.12 39.96 -1.48
C ALA A 299 -23.61 39.98 -0.02
N GLY A 300 -24.49 40.19 0.97
CA GLY A 300 -24.18 40.19 2.40
C GLY A 300 -24.66 38.96 3.18
N ILE A 301 -25.29 37.98 2.53
CA ILE A 301 -25.74 36.76 3.21
C ILE A 301 -24.56 35.79 3.35
N ILE A 302 -24.07 35.66 4.58
CA ILE A 302 -22.99 34.73 4.93
C ILE A 302 -23.48 33.29 4.76
N ASN A 303 -22.67 32.46 4.11
CA ASN A 303 -22.92 31.03 4.01
C ASN A 303 -22.69 30.34 5.39
N PRO A 304 -23.74 29.78 6.03
CA PRO A 304 -23.63 29.20 7.37
C PRO A 304 -22.83 27.88 7.43
N ILE A 305 -22.54 27.29 6.27
CA ILE A 305 -21.76 26.06 6.13
C ILE A 305 -20.43 26.30 5.43
N GLN A 306 -19.95 27.55 5.37
CA GLN A 306 -18.68 27.82 4.71
C GLN A 306 -17.53 27.04 5.36
N ASN A 307 -16.75 26.32 4.53
CA ASN A 307 -15.54 25.56 4.93
C ASN A 307 -15.74 24.59 6.11
N PHE A 308 -16.93 24.03 6.28
CA PHE A 308 -17.19 23.11 7.39
C PHE A 308 -16.63 21.69 7.15
N ALA A 309 -16.35 21.33 5.90
CA ALA A 309 -15.79 20.04 5.51
C ALA A 309 -14.94 20.17 4.25
N ASP A 310 -13.91 19.34 4.12
CA ASP A 310 -13.08 19.23 2.92
C ASP A 310 -13.72 18.24 1.93
N VAL A 311 -13.84 18.65 0.67
CA VAL A 311 -14.45 17.83 -0.39
C VAL A 311 -13.38 16.90 -0.96
N ILE A 312 -13.66 15.60 -0.96
CA ILE A 312 -12.84 14.56 -1.58
C ILE A 312 -13.69 13.93 -2.68
N ALA A 313 -13.23 14.06 -3.92
CA ALA A 313 -13.86 13.45 -5.07
C ALA A 313 -13.23 12.08 -5.36
N GLU A 314 -14.05 11.07 -5.64
CA GLU A 314 -13.59 9.72 -5.94
C GLU A 314 -14.38 9.11 -7.11
N ALA A 315 -13.67 8.63 -8.12
CA ALA A 315 -14.28 8.04 -9.32
C ALA A 315 -15.06 6.75 -9.05
N ARG A 316 -14.63 5.94 -8.07
CA ARG A 316 -15.33 4.70 -7.66
C ARG A 316 -16.75 4.97 -7.15
N LEU A 317 -17.02 6.18 -6.64
CA LEU A 317 -18.36 6.56 -6.20
C LEU A 317 -19.27 6.89 -7.39
N ASP A 318 -18.73 7.39 -8.51
CA ASP A 318 -19.51 7.61 -9.75
C ASP A 318 -20.06 6.31 -10.32
N GLU A 319 -19.27 5.23 -10.25
CA GLU A 319 -19.69 3.89 -10.72
C GLU A 319 -20.83 3.30 -9.89
N ALA A 320 -20.84 3.57 -8.58
CA ALA A 320 -21.87 3.07 -7.68
C ALA A 320 -23.15 3.90 -7.73
N ASP A 321 -23.04 5.21 -7.50
CA ASP A 321 -24.14 6.17 -7.64
C ASP A 321 -23.59 7.60 -7.80
N ALA A 322 -23.65 8.12 -9.01
CA ALA A 322 -23.23 9.49 -9.35
C ALA A 322 -24.00 10.59 -8.59
N LYS A 323 -25.03 10.25 -7.80
CA LYS A 323 -25.79 11.19 -6.97
C LYS A 323 -25.54 11.01 -5.46
N ALA A 324 -24.90 9.93 -5.05
CA ALA A 324 -24.66 9.64 -3.65
C ALA A 324 -23.48 10.44 -3.12
N TRP A 325 -23.69 11.20 -2.06
CA TRP A 325 -22.63 11.89 -1.34
C TRP A 325 -22.58 11.39 0.09
N TYR A 326 -21.46 11.59 0.78
CA TYR A 326 -21.29 11.14 2.16
C TYR A 326 -20.65 12.25 2.97
N LEU A 327 -21.05 12.39 4.23
CA LEU A 327 -20.32 13.17 5.22
C LEU A 327 -19.71 12.26 6.26
N MET A 328 -18.53 12.65 6.71
CA MET A 328 -17.85 11.95 7.77
C MET A 328 -17.08 12.88 8.71
N ALA A 329 -16.83 12.39 9.91
CA ALA A 329 -16.05 13.09 10.91
C ALA A 329 -14.55 13.09 10.58
N ALA A 330 -13.77 13.86 11.35
CA ALA A 330 -12.33 13.98 11.16
C ALA A 330 -11.56 12.66 11.35
N LYS A 331 -10.42 12.55 10.68
CA LYS A 331 -9.44 11.47 10.85
C LYS A 331 -9.03 11.40 12.33
N GLY A 332 -9.11 10.21 12.93
CA GLY A 332 -8.85 10.00 14.36
C GLY A 332 -10.11 9.75 15.19
N THR A 333 -11.29 9.97 14.60
CA THR A 333 -12.53 9.35 15.09
C THR A 333 -12.64 7.92 14.55
N ASP A 334 -13.45 7.07 15.20
CA ASP A 334 -13.62 5.67 14.83
C ASP A 334 -14.49 5.54 13.56
N THR A 335 -13.92 5.94 12.42
CA THR A 335 -14.55 5.94 11.09
C THR A 335 -14.44 4.57 10.43
N ILE A 336 -13.57 4.42 9.44
CA ILE A 336 -13.18 3.14 8.86
C ILE A 336 -11.72 2.90 9.24
N GLU A 337 -11.44 1.73 9.78
CA GLU A 337 -10.09 1.27 10.06
C GLU A 337 -9.55 0.48 8.87
N VAL A 338 -8.36 0.85 8.41
CA VAL A 338 -7.51 0.01 7.55
C VAL A 338 -6.43 -0.57 8.44
N ALA A 339 -6.55 -1.85 8.76
CA ALA A 339 -5.59 -2.58 9.59
C ALA A 339 -4.58 -3.32 8.72
N TYR A 340 -3.31 -3.21 9.11
CA TYR A 340 -2.19 -3.89 8.47
C TYR A 340 -1.59 -4.93 9.40
N LEU A 341 -1.05 -6.02 8.84
CA LEU A 341 -0.36 -7.05 9.63
C LEU A 341 0.89 -6.46 10.27
N ASN A 342 0.96 -6.47 11.61
CA ASN A 342 2.05 -5.90 12.41
C ASN A 342 2.39 -4.44 12.05
N GLY A 343 1.43 -3.69 11.50
CA GLY A 343 1.63 -2.31 11.06
C GLY A 343 2.43 -2.13 9.77
N VAL A 344 2.76 -3.22 9.06
CA VAL A 344 3.45 -3.18 7.77
C VAL A 344 2.46 -2.80 6.67
N ASP A 345 2.51 -1.55 6.23
CA ASP A 345 1.64 -0.99 5.20
C ASP A 345 2.21 -1.03 3.79
N THR A 346 3.45 -1.50 3.62
CA THR A 346 4.07 -1.68 2.31
C THR A 346 3.92 -3.12 1.81
N PRO A 347 3.84 -3.35 0.48
CA PRO A 347 3.83 -4.69 -0.08
C PRO A 347 5.08 -5.49 0.31
N TYR A 348 4.87 -6.78 0.62
CA TYR A 348 5.92 -7.76 0.88
C TYR A 348 6.23 -8.57 -0.37
N ILE A 349 7.50 -8.93 -0.54
CA ILE A 349 8.00 -9.67 -1.70
C ILE A 349 8.65 -10.97 -1.22
N ASP A 350 8.34 -12.06 -1.91
CA ASP A 350 8.91 -13.37 -1.68
C ASP A 350 9.29 -14.00 -3.03
N GLN A 351 10.30 -14.86 -3.04
CA GLN A 351 10.81 -15.46 -4.27
C GLN A 351 10.94 -16.96 -4.19
N GLN A 352 10.67 -17.58 -5.33
CA GLN A 352 10.97 -18.98 -5.57
C GLN A 352 11.45 -19.17 -6.99
N GLU A 353 12.34 -20.14 -7.19
CA GLU A 353 12.62 -20.65 -8.53
C GLU A 353 11.33 -21.14 -9.17
N GLY A 354 11.08 -20.68 -10.40
CA GLY A 354 9.88 -21.06 -11.12
C GLY A 354 9.90 -22.55 -11.45
N PHE A 355 9.03 -23.34 -10.81
CA PHE A 355 8.84 -24.74 -11.19
C PHE A 355 8.05 -24.87 -12.51
N THR A 356 7.15 -23.92 -12.77
CA THR A 356 6.28 -23.89 -13.98
C THR A 356 6.82 -23.01 -15.09
N THR A 357 7.69 -22.05 -14.78
CA THR A 357 8.27 -21.12 -15.73
C THR A 357 9.78 -21.14 -15.59
N ASP A 358 10.45 -21.21 -16.73
CA ASP A 358 11.90 -21.15 -16.88
C ASP A 358 12.45 -19.75 -16.48
N GLY A 359 12.49 -19.45 -15.18
CA GLY A 359 12.87 -18.14 -14.62
C GLY A 359 12.69 -18.04 -13.09
N ILE A 360 12.73 -16.81 -12.57
CA ILE A 360 12.45 -16.53 -11.14
C ILE A 360 10.99 -16.09 -11.00
N ALA A 361 10.23 -16.74 -10.11
CA ALA A 361 8.89 -16.32 -9.74
C ALA A 361 8.94 -15.44 -8.49
N THR A 362 8.39 -14.24 -8.60
CA THR A 362 8.31 -13.26 -7.53
C THR A 362 6.86 -13.07 -7.12
N LYS A 363 6.56 -13.35 -5.86
CA LYS A 363 5.24 -13.16 -5.24
C LYS A 363 5.23 -11.80 -4.55
N VAL A 364 4.31 -10.93 -4.95
CA VAL A 364 4.05 -9.67 -4.27
C VAL A 364 2.75 -9.82 -3.50
N ARG A 365 2.75 -9.48 -2.21
CA ARG A 365 1.56 -9.60 -1.35
C ARG A 365 1.43 -8.45 -0.37
N ILE A 366 0.21 -8.11 -0.01
CA ILE A 366 -0.13 -7.17 1.05
C ILE A 366 -1.23 -7.75 1.93
N ASP A 367 -1.07 -7.60 3.24
CA ASP A 367 -2.03 -8.07 4.23
C ASP A 367 -2.79 -6.87 4.77
N ALA A 368 -4.07 -6.77 4.42
CA ALA A 368 -4.93 -5.66 4.81
C ALA A 368 -6.32 -6.15 5.22
N GLY A 369 -6.88 -5.51 6.23
CA GLY A 369 -8.25 -5.70 6.69
C GLY A 369 -8.93 -4.34 6.79
N VAL A 370 -10.18 -4.24 6.33
CA VAL A 370 -10.93 -2.98 6.37
C VAL A 370 -12.26 -3.21 7.05
N ALA A 371 -12.59 -2.39 8.06
CA ALA A 371 -13.86 -2.48 8.76
C ALA A 371 -14.38 -1.09 9.16
N PRO A 372 -15.70 -0.84 9.07
CA PRO A 372 -16.32 0.31 9.73
C PRO A 372 -16.30 0.10 11.25
N LEU A 373 -15.95 1.14 12.01
CA LEU A 373 -15.86 1.07 13.47
C LEU A 373 -17.10 1.65 14.18
N ASP A 374 -17.67 2.74 13.69
CA ASP A 374 -18.88 3.35 14.24
C ASP A 374 -19.73 3.94 13.12
N TYR A 375 -21.05 3.72 13.15
CA TYR A 375 -21.98 4.31 12.18
C TYR A 375 -22.26 5.79 12.43
N ARG A 376 -22.04 6.29 13.65
CA ARG A 376 -22.45 7.64 14.08
C ARG A 376 -21.58 8.74 13.49
N VAL A 377 -20.35 8.39 13.11
CA VAL A 377 -19.41 9.32 12.47
C VAL A 377 -19.67 9.49 10.98
N TRP A 378 -20.68 8.80 10.43
CA TRP A 378 -21.04 8.81 9.02
C TRP A 378 -22.43 9.38 8.79
N LEU A 379 -22.66 9.88 7.58
CA LEU A 379 -23.98 10.24 7.07
C LEU A 379 -24.05 10.06 5.56
N ASN A 380 -25.13 9.47 5.04
CA ASN A 380 -25.42 9.34 3.61
C ASN A 380 -26.75 10.03 3.24
N PRO A 381 -26.75 10.99 2.28
CA PRO A 381 -27.96 11.73 1.88
C PRO A 381 -28.64 11.28 0.57
N ALA A 382 -28.22 10.17 -0.04
CA ALA A 382 -28.93 9.55 -1.16
C ALA A 382 -29.24 8.07 -0.87
N ALA A 383 -30.39 7.50 -1.19
CA ALA A 383 -31.73 7.99 -1.46
C ALA A 383 -32.69 6.80 -1.18
N SER A 384 -33.96 7.10 -0.96
CA SER A 384 -35.07 6.15 -1.11
C SER A 384 -34.89 5.20 -2.31
N ASN A 385 -34.90 3.87 -2.07
CA ASN A 385 -35.10 2.73 -3.02
C ASN A 385 -33.99 1.68 -3.23
N HIS A 386 -32.88 1.61 -2.47
CA HIS A 386 -31.97 0.45 -2.60
C HIS A 386 -31.85 -0.47 -1.39
N TYR A 387 -32.41 -0.10 -0.24
CA TYR A 387 -32.37 -0.95 0.97
C TYR A 387 -33.65 -1.76 1.21
N GLY A 388 -34.52 -1.84 0.20
CA GLY A 388 -35.81 -2.54 0.26
C GLY A 388 -36.04 -3.48 -0.91
N SER A 389 -35.17 -4.47 -1.11
CA SER A 389 -35.56 -5.69 -1.83
C SER A 389 -34.71 -6.87 -1.35
N GLU A 390 -35.13 -7.44 -0.23
CA GLU A 390 -34.84 -8.85 0.07
C GLU A 390 -35.34 -9.70 -1.12
N ASN A 391 -34.54 -10.67 -1.56
CA ASN A 391 -34.81 -11.66 -2.63
C ASN A 391 -34.83 -11.17 -4.09
N ARG A 392 -33.65 -10.97 -4.69
CA ARG A 392 -33.33 -11.58 -6.01
C ARG A 392 -31.87 -12.02 -6.06
N ARG A 393 -31.67 -13.33 -6.07
CA ARG A 393 -30.37 -13.96 -6.36
C ARG A 393 -29.91 -13.52 -7.75
N PRO A 394 -28.65 -13.11 -7.96
CA PRO A 394 -28.10 -13.07 -9.30
C PRO A 394 -27.69 -14.49 -9.70
N GLU A 395 -28.65 -15.26 -10.22
CA GLU A 395 -28.34 -16.34 -11.16
C GLU A 395 -27.90 -15.67 -12.48
N GLY A 396 -26.60 -15.68 -12.77
CA GLY A 396 -26.14 -15.15 -14.06
C GLY A 396 -24.69 -14.72 -14.13
N LEU A 397 -23.74 -15.55 -13.70
CA LEU A 397 -22.37 -15.51 -14.23
C LEU A 397 -21.63 -16.84 -14.01
N PHE A 398 -22.15 -17.93 -14.55
CA PHE A 398 -21.40 -19.19 -14.67
C PHE A 398 -21.82 -19.91 -15.95
N LEU A 399 -21.36 -19.39 -17.10
CA LEU A 399 -21.51 -20.04 -18.39
C LEU A 399 -20.34 -19.64 -19.28
N TYR A 400 -19.18 -20.28 -19.06
CA TYR A 400 -18.21 -20.62 -20.10
C TYR A 400 -17.16 -21.57 -19.48
N LEU A 401 -17.35 -22.90 -19.64
CA LEU A 401 -16.34 -23.98 -19.62
C LEU A 401 -16.87 -25.35 -19.09
N LYS A 402 -17.95 -25.89 -19.68
CA LYS A 402 -18.20 -27.36 -19.61
C LYS A 402 -19.28 -27.85 -20.61
N SER A 403 -18.94 -27.93 -21.89
CA SER A 403 -19.65 -28.84 -22.82
C SER A 403 -18.83 -29.26 -24.05
N ALA A 404 -17.55 -29.56 -23.86
CA ALA A 404 -16.76 -30.29 -24.86
C ALA A 404 -16.11 -31.47 -24.15
N LEU A 405 -16.90 -32.52 -23.89
CA LEU A 405 -16.50 -33.91 -23.61
C LEU A 405 -17.76 -34.70 -23.22
N ARG A 406 -18.59 -34.99 -24.23
CA ARG A 406 -19.51 -36.15 -24.35
C ARG A 406 -20.36 -35.93 -25.60
N GLY A 407 -20.05 -36.70 -26.63
CA GLY A 407 -20.60 -36.62 -27.98
C GLY A 407 -19.55 -37.12 -28.95
#